data_AF-A0A7C7PTH0-F1
#
_entry.id   AF-A0A7C7PTH0-F1
#
_cell.length_a   1.000
_cell.length_b   1.000
_cell.length_c   1.000
_cell.angle_alpha   90.00
_cell.angle_beta   90.00
_cell.angle_gamma   90.00
#
_symmetry.space_group_name_H-M   'P 1'
#
loop_
_entity.id
_entity.type
_entity.pdbx_description
1 polymer ?
#
loop_
_entity_poly.entity_id
_entity_poly.type
_entity_poly.pdbx_seq_one_letter_code
_entity_poly.pdbx_strand_id
1 'polypeptide(L)'
;MGGLVVRTADFRLAYCLMRELKRRHISFIQIPANSPLPPECSVWLGSEEEVASSNLGKGVACDYPDVSVAIERALHLSTTQDSVQILAFGIDPGPRPGLAWIADGKPLGVEQMEGVDETVDRICQLVGLIPHDGAVVRIGDGAPTVGTRLSNICLARGLDVERVDERRTSVGTPRHQHHHSAARIA
;
A
#
# COMPACT_ATOMS: atom_id res chain seq x y z
N MET A 1 2.34 -4.57 10.37
CA MET A 1 1.72 -3.37 10.98
C MET A 1 2.86 -2.50 11.47
N GLY A 2 3.09 -1.34 10.83
CA GLY A 2 4.16 -0.42 11.22
C GLY A 2 3.82 0.22 12.57
N GLY A 3 4.63 -0.05 13.60
CA GLY A 3 4.51 0.61 14.90
C GLY A 3 5.12 2.01 14.86
N LEU A 4 4.70 2.87 15.78
CA LEU A 4 5.34 4.18 15.96
C LEU A 4 6.72 4.02 16.60
N VAL A 5 7.67 4.90 16.26
CA VAL A 5 9.00 4.88 16.86
C VAL A 5 9.16 6.05 17.83
N VAL A 6 9.60 5.78 19.05
CA VAL A 6 10.02 6.82 20.00
C VAL A 6 11.55 6.89 19.95
N ARG A 7 12.07 8.00 19.42
CA ARG A 7 13.51 8.26 19.24
C ARG A 7 13.82 9.62 19.83
N THR A 8 14.23 9.64 21.09
CA THR A 8 14.61 10.87 21.80
C THR A 8 15.64 10.59 22.89
N ALA A 9 16.53 11.55 23.11
CA ALA A 9 17.49 11.60 24.22
C ALA A 9 16.85 12.22 25.48
N ASP A 10 15.71 12.90 25.35
CA ASP A 10 14.97 13.43 26.49
C ASP A 10 14.15 12.31 27.16
N PHE A 11 14.64 11.88 28.34
CA PHE A 11 13.99 10.86 29.15
C PHE A 11 12.57 11.23 29.60
N ARG A 12 12.28 12.51 29.85
CA ARG A 12 10.94 12.96 30.26
C ARG A 12 9.97 12.85 29.11
N LEU A 13 10.39 13.31 27.93
CA LEU A 13 9.59 13.22 26.71
C LEU A 13 9.31 11.76 26.33
N ALA A 14 10.35 10.90 26.36
CA ALA A 14 10.20 9.47 26.11
C ALA A 14 9.18 8.84 27.06
N TYR A 15 9.30 9.10 28.37
CA TYR A 15 8.39 8.55 29.36
C TYR A 15 6.94 9.00 29.13
N CYS A 16 6.72 10.28 28.87
CA CYS A 16 5.40 10.83 28.58
C CYS A 16 4.78 10.20 27.33
N LEU A 17 5.53 10.12 26.22
CA LEU A 17 5.07 9.50 24.97
C LEU A 17 4.72 8.03 25.18
N MET A 18 5.62 7.25 25.78
CA MET A 18 5.38 5.83 26.03
C MET A 18 4.18 5.60 26.94
N ARG A 19 3.98 6.44 27.96
CA ARG A 19 2.83 6.34 28.86
C ARG A 19 1.52 6.56 28.11
N GLU A 20 1.46 7.59 27.27
CA GLU A 20 0.26 7.88 26.47
C GLU A 20 0.00 6.82 25.39
N LEU A 21 1.04 6.34 24.71
CA LEU A 21 0.93 5.26 23.71
C LEU A 21 0.41 3.97 24.34
N LYS A 22 0.95 3.58 25.51
CA LYS A 22 0.47 2.42 26.28
C LYS A 22 -0.99 2.59 26.72
N ARG A 23 -1.35 3.78 27.23
CA ARG A 23 -2.72 4.10 27.66
C ARG A 23 -3.73 3.94 26.52
N ARG A 24 -3.31 4.18 25.27
CA ARG A 24 -4.12 4.10 24.06
C ARG A 24 -4.01 2.76 23.32
N HIS A 25 -3.27 1.77 23.87
CA HIS A 25 -3.01 0.47 23.23
C HIS A 25 -2.37 0.56 21.83
N ILE A 26 -1.54 1.58 21.60
CA ILE A 26 -0.82 1.76 20.32
C ILE A 26 0.50 1.00 20.39
N SER A 27 0.80 0.22 19.34
CA SER A 27 2.09 -0.49 19.23
C SER A 27 3.22 0.49 18.89
N PHE A 28 4.31 0.41 19.64
CA PHE A 28 5.47 1.27 19.43
C PHE A 28 6.78 0.56 19.76
N ILE A 29 7.89 1.08 19.23
CA ILE A 29 9.25 0.68 19.58
C ILE A 29 10.02 1.90 20.09
N GLN A 30 10.90 1.69 21.08
CA GLN A 30 11.80 2.72 21.57
C GLN A 30 13.20 2.43 21.04
N ILE A 31 13.85 3.44 20.47
CA ILE A 31 15.25 3.36 20.03
C ILE A 31 16.06 4.54 20.59
N PRO A 32 17.39 4.39 20.75
CA PRO A 32 18.25 5.50 21.14
C PRO A 32 18.25 6.63 20.11
N ALA A 33 18.39 7.88 20.55
CA ALA A 33 18.45 9.06 19.66
C ALA A 33 19.52 8.95 18.56
N ASN A 34 20.65 8.30 18.85
CA ASN A 34 21.75 8.13 17.90
C ASN A 34 21.62 6.87 17.02
N SER A 35 20.54 6.10 17.14
CA SER A 35 20.30 4.91 16.32
C SER A 35 19.55 5.26 15.03
N PRO A 36 19.84 4.54 13.92
CA PRO A 36 19.07 4.69 12.68
C PRO A 36 17.62 4.22 12.85
N LEU A 37 16.73 4.74 12.01
CA LEU A 37 15.33 4.27 11.97
C LEU A 37 15.27 2.86 11.36
N PRO A 38 14.43 1.96 11.91
CA PRO A 38 14.17 0.67 11.30
C PRO A 38 13.57 0.81 9.90
N PRO A 39 13.93 -0.04 8.92
CA PRO A 39 13.44 0.05 7.54
C PRO A 39 11.90 0.01 7.44
N GLU A 40 11.25 -0.68 8.37
CA GLU A 40 9.80 -0.89 8.42
C GLU A 40 9.03 0.30 9.02
N CYS A 41 9.73 1.33 9.50
CA CYS A 41 9.15 2.45 10.23
C CYS A 41 9.55 3.79 9.61
N SER A 42 8.60 4.45 8.95
CA SER A 42 8.81 5.76 8.35
C SER A 42 8.55 6.94 9.30
N VAL A 43 7.81 6.73 10.40
CA VAL A 43 7.38 7.79 11.32
C VAL A 43 7.97 7.60 12.72
N TRP A 44 8.52 8.68 13.28
CA TRP A 44 9.07 8.70 14.63
C TRP A 44 8.74 9.97 15.39
N LEU A 45 8.77 9.88 16.72
CA LEU A 45 8.47 10.93 17.67
C LEU A 45 9.75 11.33 18.43
N GLY A 46 10.02 12.63 18.53
CA GLY A 46 11.16 13.18 19.26
C GLY A 46 10.98 14.66 19.60
N SER A 47 12.00 15.27 20.22
CA SER A 47 11.95 16.71 20.55
C SER A 47 11.99 17.57 19.29
N GLU A 48 11.63 18.85 19.42
CA GLU A 48 11.71 19.80 18.30
C GLU A 48 13.15 19.93 17.77
N GLU A 49 14.16 20.00 18.65
CA GLU A 49 15.55 20.09 18.21
C GLU A 49 16.03 18.81 17.50
N GLU A 50 15.60 17.65 17.99
CA GLU A 50 15.96 16.36 17.39
C GLU A 50 15.34 16.18 16.01
N VAL A 51 14.09 16.61 15.84
CA VAL A 51 13.41 16.54 14.54
C VAL A 51 13.99 17.55 13.57
N ALA A 52 14.28 18.78 14.03
CA ALA A 52 14.89 19.81 13.17
C ALA A 52 16.32 19.47 12.74
N SER A 53 17.08 18.75 13.57
CA SER A 53 18.46 18.33 13.27
C SER A 53 18.57 17.01 12.49
N SER A 54 17.44 16.35 12.22
CA SER A 54 17.41 15.00 11.66
C SER A 54 16.79 14.97 10.27
N ASN A 55 17.53 14.47 9.28
CA ASN A 55 17.03 14.18 7.93
C ASN A 55 16.45 12.75 7.78
N LEU A 56 16.17 12.07 8.89
CA LEU A 56 15.71 10.68 8.93
C LEU A 56 14.18 10.61 8.94
N GLY A 57 13.57 9.99 7.93
CA GLY A 57 12.14 9.68 7.89
C GLY A 57 11.20 10.87 8.12
N LYS A 58 9.95 10.59 8.53
CA LYS A 58 8.96 11.57 8.93
C LYS A 58 9.03 11.79 10.45
N GLY A 59 9.83 12.76 10.88
CA GLY A 59 9.92 13.16 12.29
C GLY A 59 8.73 14.01 12.73
N VAL A 60 8.12 13.66 13.85
CA VAL A 60 7.05 14.44 14.48
C VAL A 60 7.57 15.05 15.77
N ALA A 61 7.76 16.38 15.75
CA ALA A 61 8.16 17.14 16.93
C ALA A 61 7.07 17.06 18.00
N CYS A 62 7.50 16.76 19.22
CA CYS A 62 6.66 16.69 20.39
C CYS A 62 7.14 17.73 21.40
N ASP A 63 6.25 18.61 21.81
CA ASP A 63 6.50 19.56 22.89
C ASP A 63 5.63 19.22 24.11
N TYR A 64 6.17 19.46 25.30
CA TYR A 64 5.43 19.33 26.55
C TYR A 64 4.55 20.58 26.73
N PRO A 65 3.27 20.47 27.13
CA PRO A 65 2.58 19.29 27.67
C PRO A 65 1.75 18.46 26.66
N ASP A 66 1.62 18.89 25.40
CA ASP A 66 0.64 18.35 24.44
C ASP A 66 1.16 17.21 23.56
N VAL A 67 1.73 16.18 24.20
CA VAL A 67 2.16 14.94 23.51
C VAL A 67 1.03 14.23 22.77
N SER A 68 -0.23 14.46 23.18
CA SER A 68 -1.40 13.84 22.55
C SER A 68 -1.59 14.27 21.10
N VAL A 69 -1.40 15.55 20.80
CA VAL A 69 -1.56 16.09 19.43
C VAL A 69 -0.48 15.54 18.52
N ALA A 70 0.75 15.43 19.03
CA ALA A 70 1.87 14.86 18.29
C ALA A 70 1.64 13.36 17.99
N ILE A 71 1.08 12.60 18.93
CA ILE A 71 0.72 11.19 18.69
C ILE A 71 -0.36 11.08 17.59
N GLU A 72 -1.41 11.88 17.62
CA GLU A 72 -2.45 11.88 16.57
C GLU A 72 -1.85 12.20 15.19
N ARG A 73 -0.97 13.20 15.14
CA ARG A 73 -0.28 13.59 13.91
C ARG A 73 0.66 12.49 13.40
N ALA A 74 1.37 11.80 14.29
CA ALA A 74 2.22 10.67 13.95
C ALA A 74 1.40 9.47 13.45
N LEU A 75 0.26 9.17 14.07
CA LEU A 75 -0.67 8.16 13.59
C LEU A 75 -1.20 8.50 12.20
N HIS A 76 -1.61 9.75 11.98
CA HIS A 76 -2.06 10.21 10.68
C HIS A 76 -0.97 10.06 9.61
N LEU A 77 0.27 10.45 9.90
CA LEU A 77 1.40 10.27 8.98
C LEU A 77 1.79 8.81 8.76
N SER A 78 1.57 7.93 9.75
CA SER A 78 1.84 6.49 9.63
C SER A 78 0.78 5.75 8.82
N THR A 79 -0.44 6.28 8.80
CA THR A 79 -1.59 5.72 8.04
C THR A 79 -1.73 6.37 6.67
N THR A 80 -1.19 7.58 6.49
CA THR A 80 -1.00 8.22 5.20
C THR A 80 0.27 7.66 4.59
N GLN A 81 0.15 6.46 4.02
CA GLN A 81 1.19 5.83 3.25
C GLN A 81 1.41 6.64 1.96
N ASP A 82 2.59 7.23 1.82
CA ASP A 82 2.96 7.97 0.59
C ASP A 82 3.21 7.02 -0.60
N SER A 83 3.32 5.71 -0.34
CA SER A 83 3.38 4.65 -1.35
C SER A 83 2.38 3.53 -1.03
N VAL A 84 1.75 3.02 -2.08
CA VAL A 84 0.91 1.82 -2.03
C VAL A 84 1.80 0.60 -1.75
N GLN A 85 1.47 -0.28 -0.80
CA GLN A 85 2.30 -1.49 -0.59
C GLN A 85 2.21 -2.42 -1.79
N ILE A 86 0.98 -2.73 -2.21
CA ILE A 86 0.73 -3.62 -3.34
C ILE A 86 -0.29 -2.97 -4.28
N LEU A 87 0.18 -2.70 -5.50
CA LEU A 87 -0.68 -2.31 -6.61
C LEU A 87 -1.05 -3.57 -7.42
N ALA A 88 -2.28 -4.03 -7.25
CA ALA A 88 -2.77 -5.23 -7.92
C ALA A 88 -3.62 -4.86 -9.15
N PHE A 89 -3.38 -5.53 -10.26
CA PHE A 89 -4.16 -5.41 -11.50
C PHE A 89 -4.92 -6.71 -11.74
N GLY A 90 -6.23 -6.63 -11.97
CA GLY A 90 -7.06 -7.76 -12.39
C GLY A 90 -7.41 -7.63 -13.86
N ILE A 91 -7.18 -8.68 -14.64
CA ILE A 91 -7.52 -8.74 -16.07
C ILE A 91 -8.51 -9.87 -16.32
N ASP A 92 -9.67 -9.51 -16.85
CA ASP A 92 -10.65 -10.42 -17.44
C ASP A 92 -10.35 -10.55 -18.95
N PRO A 93 -9.79 -11.69 -19.40
CA PRO A 93 -9.29 -11.82 -20.77
C PRO A 93 -10.44 -12.00 -21.78
N GLY A 94 -10.31 -11.33 -22.93
CA GLY A 94 -11.27 -11.43 -24.02
C GLY A 94 -10.86 -10.58 -25.22
N PRO A 95 -11.69 -10.48 -26.28
CA PRO A 95 -11.40 -9.62 -27.43
C PRO A 95 -11.17 -8.15 -27.03
N ARG A 96 -11.86 -7.70 -25.99
CA ARG A 96 -11.70 -6.41 -25.32
C ARG A 96 -11.48 -6.65 -23.83
N PRO A 97 -10.23 -6.78 -23.37
CA PRO A 97 -9.93 -7.14 -21.98
C PRO A 97 -10.51 -6.13 -21.00
N GLY A 98 -11.08 -6.62 -19.90
CA GLY A 98 -11.47 -5.78 -18.77
C GLY A 98 -10.30 -5.64 -17.79
N LEU A 99 -9.87 -4.41 -17.52
CA LEU A 99 -8.81 -4.09 -16.57
C LEU A 99 -9.40 -3.47 -15.31
N ALA A 100 -8.96 -3.93 -14.13
CA ALA A 100 -9.19 -3.27 -12.84
C ALA A 100 -7.88 -3.13 -12.10
N TRP A 101 -7.77 -2.13 -11.23
CA TRP A 101 -6.64 -2.01 -10.32
C TRP A 101 -7.04 -1.56 -8.92
N ILE A 102 -6.34 -2.13 -7.95
CA ILE A 102 -6.57 -2.00 -6.51
C ILE A 102 -5.25 -1.61 -5.85
N ALA A 103 -5.31 -0.63 -4.95
CA ALA A 103 -4.19 -0.25 -4.10
C ALA A 103 -4.51 -0.63 -2.65
N ASP A 104 -3.72 -1.53 -2.07
CA ASP A 104 -3.87 -1.97 -0.66
C ASP A 104 -5.30 -2.40 -0.30
N GLY A 105 -5.94 -3.14 -1.21
CA GLY A 105 -7.32 -3.61 -1.07
C GLY A 105 -8.41 -2.59 -1.38
N LYS A 106 -8.06 -1.35 -1.77
CA LYS A 106 -9.02 -0.31 -2.18
C LYS A 106 -9.10 -0.20 -3.72
N PRO A 107 -10.28 -0.33 -4.33
CA PRO A 107 -10.43 -0.19 -5.77
C PRO A 107 -10.15 1.25 -6.20
N LEU A 108 -9.24 1.41 -7.17
CA LEU A 108 -8.87 2.70 -7.73
C LEU A 108 -9.55 2.97 -9.08
N GLY A 109 -9.74 1.94 -9.89
CA GLY A 109 -10.38 2.10 -11.19
C GLY A 109 -10.63 0.81 -11.95
N VAL A 110 -11.46 0.94 -12.98
CA VAL A 110 -11.77 -0.09 -13.95
C VAL A 110 -11.82 0.55 -15.34
N GLU A 111 -11.33 -0.16 -16.35
CA GLU A 111 -11.26 0.30 -17.73
C GLU A 111 -11.46 -0.88 -18.68
N GLN A 112 -12.16 -0.66 -19.80
CA GLN A 112 -12.27 -1.66 -20.87
C GLN A 112 -11.29 -1.29 -21.97
N MET A 113 -10.45 -2.26 -22.35
CA MET A 113 -9.39 -2.05 -23.34
C MET A 113 -9.81 -2.55 -24.71
N GLU A 114 -9.26 -1.99 -25.79
CA GLU A 114 -9.55 -2.41 -27.16
C GLU A 114 -8.64 -3.55 -27.63
N GLY A 115 -7.58 -3.88 -26.89
CA GLY A 115 -6.72 -5.01 -27.20
C GLY A 115 -5.68 -5.35 -26.14
N VAL A 116 -4.97 -6.45 -26.40
CA VAL A 116 -3.94 -7.00 -25.48
C VAL A 116 -2.77 -6.03 -25.30
N ASP A 117 -2.21 -5.51 -26.40
CA ASP A 117 -1.00 -4.67 -26.33
C ASP A 117 -1.30 -3.35 -25.60
N GLU A 118 -2.46 -2.74 -25.89
CA GLU A 118 -2.97 -1.55 -25.21
C GLU A 118 -3.18 -1.79 -23.71
N THR A 119 -3.72 -2.95 -23.33
CA THR A 119 -3.91 -3.33 -21.93
C THR A 119 -2.58 -3.31 -21.17
N VAL A 120 -1.54 -3.91 -21.74
CA VAL A 120 -0.23 -3.98 -21.07
C VAL A 120 0.46 -2.62 -21.03
N ASP A 121 0.35 -1.82 -22.09
CA ASP A 121 0.88 -0.45 -22.10
C ASP A 121 0.17 0.42 -21.05
N ARG A 122 -1.14 0.26 -20.87
CA ARG A 122 -1.91 0.94 -19.83
C ARG A 122 -1.46 0.55 -18.43
N ILE A 123 -1.22 -0.74 -18.18
CA ILE A 123 -0.66 -1.22 -16.90
C ILE A 123 0.71 -0.60 -16.65
N CYS A 124 1.61 -0.59 -17.64
CA CYS A 124 2.94 0.01 -17.49
C CYS A 124 2.86 1.51 -17.14
N GLN A 125 1.94 2.24 -17.75
CA GLN A 125 1.70 3.65 -17.41
C GLN A 125 1.22 3.80 -15.96
N LEU A 126 0.25 3.00 -15.52
CA LEU A 126 -0.30 3.05 -14.16
C LEU A 126 0.75 2.69 -13.10
N VAL A 127 1.60 1.69 -13.38
CA VAL A 127 2.76 1.35 -12.56
C VAL A 127 3.72 2.53 -12.45
N GLY A 128 4.02 3.24 -13.54
CA GLY A 128 4.90 4.42 -13.50
C GLY A 128 4.29 5.66 -12.83
N LEU A 129 2.97 5.78 -12.80
CA LEU A 129 2.25 6.95 -12.27
C LEU A 129 1.93 6.83 -10.77
N ILE A 130 1.70 5.62 -10.27
CA ILE A 130 1.26 5.37 -8.90
C ILE A 130 2.48 4.93 -8.09
N PRO A 131 2.96 5.69 -7.09
CA PRO A 131 4.04 5.25 -6.21
C PRO A 131 3.64 3.99 -5.43
N HIS A 132 4.45 2.92 -5.53
CA HIS A 132 4.17 1.64 -4.88
C HIS A 132 5.44 0.86 -4.54
N ASP A 133 5.35 -0.06 -3.58
CA ASP A 133 6.46 -0.94 -3.17
C ASP A 133 6.52 -2.24 -3.99
N GLY A 134 5.37 -2.71 -4.49
CA GLY A 134 5.26 -3.87 -5.38
C GLY A 134 4.01 -3.83 -6.27
N ALA A 135 4.08 -4.45 -7.45
CA ALA A 135 2.96 -4.53 -8.39
C ALA A 135 2.77 -5.96 -8.89
N VAL A 136 1.51 -6.39 -9.01
CA VAL A 136 1.16 -7.74 -9.48
C VAL A 136 0.01 -7.69 -10.47
N VAL A 137 0.11 -8.49 -11.53
CA VAL A 137 -0.92 -8.62 -12.57
C VAL A 137 -1.56 -10.00 -12.48
N ARG A 138 -2.85 -10.04 -12.19
CA ARG A 138 -3.67 -11.24 -12.08
C ARG A 138 -4.55 -11.40 -13.31
N ILE A 139 -4.45 -12.55 -13.98
CA ILE A 139 -5.14 -12.81 -15.24
C ILE A 139 -6.10 -13.99 -15.05
N GLY A 140 -7.38 -13.76 -15.33
CA GLY A 140 -8.42 -14.80 -15.32
C GLY A 140 -8.18 -15.91 -16.35
N ASP A 141 -8.86 -17.05 -16.20
CA ASP A 141 -8.73 -18.20 -17.08
C ASP A 141 -9.84 -18.31 -18.14
N GLY A 142 -10.75 -17.34 -18.21
CA GLY A 142 -11.91 -17.33 -19.12
C GLY A 142 -11.61 -17.36 -20.63
N ALA A 143 -10.43 -16.89 -21.05
CA ALA A 143 -10.00 -16.92 -22.46
C ALA A 143 -8.51 -17.33 -22.59
N PRO A 144 -8.20 -18.64 -22.70
CA PRO A 144 -6.84 -19.15 -22.60
C PRO A 144 -5.83 -18.53 -23.57
N THR A 145 -6.18 -18.39 -24.86
CA THR A 145 -5.27 -17.84 -25.88
C THR A 145 -4.92 -16.38 -25.60
N VAL A 146 -5.93 -15.57 -25.26
CA VAL A 146 -5.75 -14.15 -24.96
C VAL A 146 -5.01 -13.98 -23.62
N GLY A 147 -5.40 -14.75 -22.61
CA GLY A 147 -4.76 -14.78 -21.30
C GLY A 147 -3.28 -15.14 -21.39
N THR A 148 -2.90 -16.19 -22.14
CA THR A 148 -1.49 -16.54 -22.36
C THR A 148 -0.72 -15.43 -23.09
N ARG A 149 -1.33 -14.77 -24.07
CA ARG A 149 -0.69 -13.64 -24.77
C ARG A 149 -0.45 -12.47 -23.81
N LEU A 150 -1.43 -12.11 -22.98
CA LEU A 150 -1.29 -11.11 -21.92
C LEU A 150 -0.16 -11.49 -20.95
N SER A 151 -0.14 -12.74 -20.45
CA SER A 151 0.91 -13.19 -19.53
C SER A 151 2.31 -13.04 -20.14
N ASN A 152 2.50 -13.49 -21.38
CA ASN A 152 3.79 -13.44 -22.04
C ASN A 152 4.28 -12.00 -22.23
N ILE A 153 3.40 -11.08 -22.63
CA ILE A 153 3.77 -9.68 -22.84
C ILE A 153 4.06 -8.99 -21.51
N CYS A 154 3.25 -9.22 -20.47
CA CYS A 154 3.51 -8.69 -19.13
C CYS A 154 4.86 -9.17 -18.58
N LEU A 155 5.15 -10.47 -18.67
CA LEU A 155 6.44 -11.03 -18.24
C LEU A 155 7.61 -10.43 -19.04
N ALA A 156 7.45 -10.25 -20.36
CA ALA A 156 8.47 -9.61 -21.20
C ALA A 156 8.71 -8.14 -20.85
N ARG A 157 7.72 -7.46 -20.25
CA ARG A 157 7.83 -6.09 -19.72
C ARG A 157 8.34 -6.04 -18.27
N GLY A 158 8.68 -7.18 -17.68
CA GLY A 158 9.21 -7.27 -16.31
C GLY A 158 8.14 -7.12 -15.22
N LEU A 159 6.86 -7.37 -15.55
CA LEU A 159 5.77 -7.36 -14.58
C LEU A 159 5.60 -8.74 -13.95
N ASP A 160 5.26 -8.78 -12.66
CA ASP A 160 4.90 -10.02 -11.98
C ASP A 160 3.48 -10.45 -12.36
N VAL A 161 3.32 -11.71 -12.76
CA VAL A 161 2.06 -12.24 -13.31
C VAL A 161 1.60 -13.48 -12.56
N GLU A 162 0.33 -13.49 -12.16
CA GLU A 162 -0.37 -14.64 -11.58
C GLU A 162 -1.57 -15.04 -12.46
N ARG A 163 -1.78 -16.34 -12.69
CA ARG A 163 -3.01 -16.85 -13.30
C ARG A 163 -4.00 -17.25 -12.22
N VAL A 164 -5.24 -16.81 -12.37
CA VAL A 164 -6.32 -17.07 -11.42
C VAL A 164 -7.37 -17.97 -12.07
N ASP A 165 -7.81 -18.99 -11.35
CA ASP A 165 -8.91 -19.90 -11.75
C ASP A 165 -10.24 -19.30 -11.31
N GLU A 166 -11.07 -18.88 -12.27
CA GLU A 166 -12.36 -18.22 -12.04
C GLU A 166 -13.41 -19.16 -11.43
N ARG A 167 -13.18 -20.48 -11.43
CA ARG A 167 -14.17 -21.49 -11.00
C ARG A 167 -14.38 -21.56 -9.48
N ARG A 168 -13.52 -20.92 -8.67
CA ARG A 168 -13.59 -20.95 -7.19
C ARG A 168 -14.13 -19.68 -6.53
N THR A 169 -14.50 -18.64 -7.28
CA THR A 169 -15.00 -17.37 -6.70
C THR A 169 -16.52 -17.33 -6.48
N SER A 170 -17.24 -18.45 -6.64
CA SER A 170 -18.71 -18.52 -6.58
C SER A 170 -19.33 -18.92 -5.22
N VAL A 171 -18.66 -18.74 -4.09
CA VAL A 171 -19.25 -18.98 -2.76
C VAL A 171 -19.41 -17.66 -2.00
N GLY A 172 -20.63 -17.08 -1.99
CA GLY A 172 -20.99 -16.01 -1.04
C GLY A 172 -21.86 -14.81 -1.46
N THR A 173 -22.86 -14.98 -2.35
CA THR A 173 -24.23 -14.33 -2.46
C THR A 173 -24.49 -12.83 -2.10
N PRO A 174 -25.47 -12.09 -2.73
CA PRO A 174 -26.51 -12.50 -3.67
C PRO A 174 -26.51 -11.83 -5.05
N ARG A 175 -27.26 -12.48 -5.93
CA ARG A 175 -27.63 -12.12 -7.30
C ARG A 175 -28.22 -10.72 -7.33
N HIS A 176 -27.56 -9.79 -8.01
CA HIS A 176 -28.14 -8.75 -8.89
C HIS A 176 -27.05 -7.70 -9.14
N GLN A 177 -26.55 -7.65 -10.39
CA GLN A 177 -25.92 -6.53 -11.12
C GLN A 177 -24.70 -7.00 -11.92
N HIS A 178 -24.84 -6.90 -13.24
CA HIS A 178 -23.97 -7.50 -14.27
C HIS A 178 -22.73 -6.66 -14.63
N HIS A 179 -22.13 -5.90 -13.70
CA HIS A 179 -21.07 -4.93 -14.05
C HIS A 179 -19.77 -5.03 -13.22
N HIS A 180 -19.61 -6.08 -12.39
CA HIS A 180 -18.51 -6.19 -11.43
C HIS A 180 -17.70 -7.49 -11.55
N SER A 181 -17.11 -7.76 -12.71
CA SER A 181 -16.20 -8.91 -12.89
C SER A 181 -14.76 -8.57 -12.48
N ALA A 182 -14.27 -7.39 -12.87
CA ALA A 182 -12.84 -7.06 -12.78
C ALA A 182 -12.36 -6.78 -11.34
N ALA A 183 -13.22 -6.22 -10.48
CA ALA A 183 -12.91 -5.99 -9.06
C ALA A 183 -12.78 -7.30 -8.24
N ARG A 184 -13.15 -8.45 -8.80
CA ARG A 184 -13.09 -9.76 -8.11
C ARG A 184 -11.75 -10.47 -8.28
N ILE A 185 -10.89 -9.97 -9.16
CA ILE A 185 -9.62 -10.59 -9.54
C ILE A 185 -8.43 -9.85 -8.93
N ALA A 186 -8.58 -8.57 -8.60
CA ALA A 186 -7.52 -7.73 -8.06
C ALA A 186 -7.34 -7.89 -6.54
#